data_AF-L1P491-F1
#
_entry.id   AF-L1P491-F1
#
_cell.length_a   1.000
_cell.length_b   1.000
_cell.length_c   1.000
_cell.angle_alpha   90.00
_cell.angle_beta   90.00
_cell.angle_gamma   90.00
#
_symmetry.space_group_name_H-M   'P 1'
#
loop_
_entity.id
_entity.type
_entity.pdbx_description
1 polymer ?
#
loop_
_entity_poly.entity_id
_entity_poly.type
_entity_poly.pdbx_seq_one_letter_code
_entity_poly.pdbx_strand_id
1 'polypeptide(L)'
;MKYIHTTGETLEHLRAQAKKQQSKQGGQMSALLGAAAKAAGYQNWSHAQACHAAGERYGRTPLTEECYTLEEHVRRGEDYVTATGFETAEPSAFLLFSTDRGDGWLYDVFTRQALCIVRHERECPIVPIRYEEKRFIIGWDGEIDQTTPIPSLMPATEAAQAKLGSAYIFPEYVGFMLDDLGRQAERQARAFHEQAAAESSAVQAV
;
A
#
# COMPACT_ATOMS: atom_id res chain seq x y z
N MET A 1 9.72 5.29 -8.35
CA MET A 1 10.56 6.03 -7.37
C MET A 1 10.37 5.31 -6.06
N LYS A 2 11.42 5.08 -5.26
CA LYS A 2 11.28 4.32 -4.03
C LYS A 2 10.65 5.19 -2.93
N TYR A 3 9.61 4.70 -2.27
CA TYR A 3 9.07 5.35 -1.08
C TYR A 3 10.13 5.43 0.03
N ILE A 4 10.12 6.54 0.77
CA ILE A 4 10.93 6.73 1.97
C ILE A 4 9.96 7.12 3.07
N HIS A 5 10.06 6.51 4.25
CA HIS A 5 9.22 6.91 5.38
C HIS A 5 9.51 8.38 5.75
N THR A 6 8.57 9.27 5.44
CA THR A 6 8.75 10.72 5.61
C THR A 6 7.68 11.34 6.51
N THR A 7 8.12 11.98 7.58
CA THR A 7 7.26 12.73 8.52
C THR A 7 7.25 14.23 8.20
N GLY A 8 6.27 14.97 8.74
CA GLY A 8 6.26 16.43 8.64
C GLY A 8 7.49 17.07 9.26
N GLU A 9 7.96 16.53 10.39
CA GLU A 9 9.21 16.94 11.03
C GLU A 9 10.42 16.77 10.12
N THR A 10 10.46 15.69 9.33
CA THR A 10 11.53 15.47 8.34
C THR A 10 11.53 16.60 7.29
N LEU A 11 10.36 16.99 6.78
CA LEU A 11 10.25 18.08 5.82
C LEU A 11 10.65 19.43 6.43
N GLU A 12 10.25 19.70 7.68
CA GLU A 12 10.66 20.92 8.40
C GLU A 12 12.16 20.97 8.64
N HIS A 13 12.78 19.84 9.00
CA HIS A 13 14.22 19.75 9.18
C HIS A 13 14.96 20.04 7.87
N LEU A 14 14.51 19.50 6.74
CA LEU A 14 15.07 19.80 5.42
C LEU A 14 14.94 21.28 5.04
N ARG A 15 13.78 21.90 5.33
CA ARG A 15 13.57 23.35 5.14
C ARG A 15 14.50 24.17 6.02
N ALA A 16 14.67 23.79 7.28
CA ALA A 16 15.57 24.46 8.21
C ALA A 16 17.04 24.36 7.77
N GLN A 17 17.46 23.20 7.26
CA GLN A 17 18.80 23.02 6.67
C GLN A 17 19.02 23.95 5.47
N ALA A 18 18.08 23.97 4.52
CA ALA A 18 18.16 24.84 3.34
C ALA A 18 18.20 26.33 3.74
N LYS A 19 17.36 26.75 4.68
CA LYS A 19 17.34 28.14 5.20
C LYS A 19 18.64 28.52 5.90
N LYS A 20 19.22 27.62 6.70
CA LYS A 20 20.52 27.82 7.35
C LYS A 20 21.67 27.94 6.35
N GLN A 21 21.61 27.18 5.26
CA GLN A 21 22.59 27.29 4.19
C GLN A 21 22.43 28.60 3.41
N GLN A 22 21.19 28.99 3.12
CA GLN A 22 20.87 30.24 2.44
C GLN A 22 21.38 31.46 3.23
N SER A 23 21.21 31.47 4.56
CA SER A 23 21.68 32.59 5.38
C SER A 23 23.20 32.68 5.47
N LYS A 24 23.92 31.56 5.32
CA LYS A 24 25.38 31.51 5.39
C LYS A 24 26.08 31.80 4.07
N GLN A 25 25.53 31.32 2.96
CA GLN A 25 26.21 31.27 1.66
C GLN A 25 25.39 31.89 0.52
N GLY A 26 24.16 32.34 0.77
CA GLY A 26 23.24 32.79 -0.27
C GLY A 26 22.69 31.63 -1.12
N GLY A 27 22.15 31.98 -2.30
CA GLY A 27 21.63 31.01 -3.28
C GLY A 27 20.11 30.92 -3.35
N GLN A 28 19.62 30.26 -4.41
CA GLN A 28 18.19 30.05 -4.64
C GLN A 28 17.64 28.95 -3.73
N MET A 29 16.54 29.22 -3.03
CA MET A 29 15.94 28.29 -2.07
C MET A 29 15.58 26.93 -2.69
N SER A 30 15.08 26.92 -3.94
CA SER A 30 14.73 25.69 -4.66
C SER A 30 15.93 24.75 -4.85
N ALA A 31 17.09 25.32 -5.20
CA ALA A 31 18.32 24.55 -5.37
C ALA A 31 18.83 24.02 -4.02
N LEU A 32 18.74 24.82 -2.96
CA LEU A 32 19.15 24.44 -1.60
C LEU A 32 18.26 23.33 -1.02
N LEU A 33 16.93 23.41 -1.22
CA LEU A 33 16.01 22.34 -0.86
C LEU A 33 16.29 21.05 -1.63
N GLY A 34 16.58 21.16 -2.93
CA GLY A 34 16.98 20.02 -3.75
C GLY A 34 18.27 19.36 -3.25
N ALA A 35 19.26 20.16 -2.85
CA ALA A 35 20.51 19.67 -2.27
C ALA A 35 20.30 19.00 -0.92
N ALA A 36 19.52 19.61 -0.02
CA ALA A 36 19.19 19.04 1.29
C ALA A 36 18.44 17.71 1.15
N ALA A 37 17.45 17.64 0.25
CA ALA A 37 16.70 16.43 -0.02
C ALA A 37 17.60 15.31 -0.57
N LYS A 38 18.49 15.61 -1.52
CA LYS A 38 19.47 14.64 -2.04
C LYS A 38 20.42 14.12 -0.97
N ALA A 39 20.90 15.00 -0.08
CA ALA A 39 21.75 14.60 1.03
C ALA A 39 21.03 13.64 2.01
N ALA A 40 19.71 13.74 2.11
CA ALA A 40 18.86 12.85 2.92
C ALA A 40 18.36 11.60 2.17
N GLY A 41 18.87 11.33 0.95
CA GLY A 41 18.54 10.12 0.19
C GLY A 41 17.33 10.23 -0.74
N TYR A 42 16.69 11.40 -0.82
CA TYR A 42 15.61 11.64 -1.78
C TYR A 42 16.17 11.99 -3.17
N GLN A 43 15.40 11.77 -4.23
CA GLN A 43 15.82 12.18 -5.58
C GLN A 43 15.87 13.71 -5.74
N ASN A 44 14.89 14.40 -5.18
CA ASN A 44 14.75 15.86 -5.16
C ASN A 44 13.74 16.26 -4.07
N TRP A 45 13.49 17.57 -3.92
CA TRP A 45 12.54 18.09 -2.94
C TRP A 45 11.10 17.60 -3.17
N SER A 46 10.66 17.54 -4.42
CA SER A 46 9.31 17.04 -4.77
C SER A 46 9.14 15.57 -4.40
N HIS A 47 10.18 14.74 -4.52
CA HIS A 47 10.16 13.35 -4.05
C HIS A 47 9.93 13.26 -2.54
N ALA A 48 10.58 14.12 -1.74
CA ALA A 48 10.36 14.16 -0.29
C ALA A 48 8.91 14.54 0.05
N GLN A 49 8.33 15.50 -0.68
CA GLN A 49 6.93 15.88 -0.51
C GLN A 49 5.97 14.76 -0.90
N ALA A 50 6.24 14.05 -2.00
CA ALA A 50 5.44 12.93 -2.45
C ALA A 50 5.46 11.77 -1.46
N CYS A 51 6.65 11.41 -0.93
CA CYS A 51 6.76 10.42 0.14
C CYS A 51 5.97 10.83 1.39
N HIS A 52 6.03 12.10 1.80
CA HIS A 52 5.24 12.55 2.94
C HIS A 52 3.73 12.42 2.68
N ALA A 53 3.26 12.84 1.50
CA ALA A 53 1.86 12.76 1.10
C ALA A 53 1.36 11.31 1.03
N ALA A 54 2.16 10.40 0.47
CA ALA A 54 1.87 8.97 0.45
C ALA A 54 1.76 8.40 1.88
N GLY A 55 2.65 8.81 2.78
CA GLY A 55 2.59 8.43 4.20
C GLY A 55 1.31 8.90 4.90
N GLU A 56 0.87 10.14 4.65
CA GLU A 56 -0.40 10.66 5.17
C GLU A 56 -1.60 9.90 4.63
N ARG A 57 -1.59 9.57 3.34
CA ARG A 57 -2.72 8.91 2.66
C ARG A 57 -2.84 7.44 3.03
N TYR A 58 -1.75 6.69 2.98
CA TYR A 58 -1.77 5.24 3.19
C TYR A 58 -1.47 4.82 4.63
N GLY A 59 -1.07 5.75 5.51
CA GLY A 59 -0.95 5.51 6.95
C GLY A 59 0.43 5.09 7.47
N ARG A 60 1.50 5.36 6.71
CA ARG A 60 2.91 5.11 7.10
C ARG A 60 3.21 3.70 7.59
N THR A 61 2.56 2.72 6.99
CA THR A 61 2.72 1.29 7.27
C THR A 61 3.70 0.65 6.30
N PRO A 62 4.10 -0.62 6.51
CA PRO A 62 4.86 -1.36 5.52
C PRO A 62 4.24 -1.35 4.11
N LEU A 63 2.90 -1.39 3.99
CA LEU A 63 2.18 -1.34 2.71
C LEU A 63 2.24 0.01 1.97
N THR A 64 2.76 1.06 2.62
CA THR A 64 2.75 2.40 2.01
C THR A 64 3.59 2.46 0.74
N GLU A 65 4.71 1.74 0.71
CA GLU A 65 5.61 1.72 -0.46
C GLU A 65 4.92 1.11 -1.68
N GLU A 66 4.23 -0.01 -1.50
CA GLU A 66 3.55 -0.76 -2.54
C GLU A 66 2.31 0.00 -3.03
N CYS A 67 1.54 0.61 -2.13
CA CYS A 67 0.40 1.44 -2.49
C CYS A 67 0.82 2.66 -3.31
N TYR A 68 1.89 3.34 -2.87
CA TYR A 68 2.46 4.46 -3.61
C TYR A 68 3.02 4.05 -4.97
N THR A 69 3.69 2.89 -5.04
CA THR A 69 4.24 2.36 -6.29
C THR A 69 3.13 2.01 -7.27
N LEU A 70 2.06 1.35 -6.82
CA LEU A 70 0.87 1.06 -7.63
C LEU A 70 0.29 2.35 -8.23
N GLU A 71 0.06 3.37 -7.40
CA GLU A 71 -0.47 4.64 -7.85
C GLU A 71 0.43 5.32 -8.88
N GLU A 72 1.74 5.28 -8.66
CA GLU A 72 2.73 5.84 -9.58
C GLU A 72 2.71 5.15 -10.94
N HIS A 73 2.50 3.83 -10.97
CA HIS A 73 2.35 3.02 -12.19
C HIS A 73 1.05 3.33 -12.92
N VAL A 74 -0.09 3.36 -12.21
CA VAL A 74 -1.39 3.73 -12.79
C VAL A 74 -1.32 5.10 -13.45
N ARG A 75 -0.73 6.09 -12.75
CA ARG A 75 -0.54 7.45 -13.28
C ARG A 75 0.34 7.52 -14.53
N ARG A 76 1.19 6.52 -14.78
CA ARG A 76 2.04 6.41 -15.96
C ARG A 76 1.42 5.56 -17.08
N GLY A 77 0.26 4.94 -16.82
CA GLY A 77 -0.33 3.95 -17.73
C GLY A 77 0.53 2.69 -17.84
N GLU A 78 1.27 2.34 -16.78
CA GLU A 78 2.12 1.16 -16.72
C GLU A 78 1.39 0.04 -15.99
N ASP A 79 1.43 -1.18 -16.53
CA ASP A 79 0.94 -2.36 -15.82
C ASP A 79 1.75 -2.57 -14.54
N TYR A 80 1.05 -2.88 -13.46
CA TYR A 80 1.65 -3.19 -12.19
C TYR A 80 0.91 -4.33 -11.52
N VAL A 81 1.70 -5.26 -11.00
CA VAL A 81 1.22 -6.30 -10.12
C VAL A 81 2.33 -6.66 -9.15
N THR A 82 1.99 -6.77 -7.88
CA THR A 82 2.88 -7.34 -6.86
C THR A 82 2.09 -8.06 -5.79
N ALA A 83 2.76 -8.97 -5.10
CA ALA A 83 2.24 -9.60 -3.90
C ALA A 83 3.14 -9.28 -2.70
N THR A 84 2.54 -9.03 -1.54
CA THR A 84 3.23 -8.61 -0.31
C THR A 84 2.47 -9.04 0.94
N GLY A 85 2.98 -8.74 2.14
CA GLY A 85 2.36 -9.06 3.42
C GLY A 85 2.74 -10.44 3.96
N PHE A 86 3.55 -11.22 3.25
CA PHE A 86 4.05 -12.52 3.71
C PHE A 86 5.04 -12.39 4.88
N GLU A 87 5.52 -11.19 5.19
CA GLU A 87 6.45 -10.92 6.28
C GLU A 87 5.77 -10.50 7.59
N THR A 88 4.44 -10.43 7.64
CA THR A 88 3.71 -10.06 8.86
C THR A 88 3.60 -11.21 9.87
N ALA A 89 3.34 -10.86 11.13
CA ALA A 89 3.19 -11.87 12.17
C ALA A 89 1.85 -12.58 12.11
N GLU A 90 0.75 -11.89 11.78
CA GLU A 90 -0.46 -12.59 11.35
C GLU A 90 -0.34 -12.93 9.86
N PRO A 91 -0.63 -14.17 9.42
CA PRO A 91 -0.59 -14.52 8.01
C PRO A 91 -1.46 -13.56 7.19
N SER A 92 -0.82 -12.80 6.31
CA SER A 92 -1.48 -11.88 5.38
C SER A 92 -0.88 -12.12 3.99
N ALA A 93 -1.70 -11.97 2.95
CA ALA A 93 -1.24 -12.06 1.58
C ALA A 93 -2.02 -11.03 0.78
N PHE A 94 -1.36 -9.92 0.46
CA PHE A 94 -1.95 -8.85 -0.30
C PHE A 94 -1.49 -8.91 -1.74
N LEU A 95 -2.42 -8.75 -2.67
CA LEU A 95 -2.15 -8.50 -4.07
C LEU A 95 -2.44 -7.03 -4.36
N LEU A 96 -1.48 -6.33 -4.93
CA LEU A 96 -1.69 -5.00 -5.48
C LEU A 96 -1.59 -5.08 -7.00
N PHE A 97 -2.55 -4.53 -7.71
CA PHE A 97 -2.56 -4.59 -9.17
C PHE A 97 -3.28 -3.40 -9.80
N SER A 98 -2.84 -3.03 -11.00
CA SER A 98 -3.55 -2.09 -11.87
C SER A 98 -4.44 -2.83 -12.86
N THR A 99 -5.39 -2.13 -13.48
CA THR A 99 -6.19 -2.61 -14.61
C THR A 99 -5.94 -1.77 -15.85
N ASP A 100 -6.31 -2.30 -17.02
CA ASP A 100 -6.32 -1.59 -18.30
C ASP A 100 -7.25 -0.37 -18.34
N ARG A 101 -8.13 -0.23 -17.33
CA ARG A 101 -9.05 0.91 -17.15
C ARG A 101 -8.45 2.04 -16.31
N GLY A 102 -7.19 1.92 -15.91
CA GLY A 102 -6.53 2.86 -15.01
C GLY A 102 -7.04 2.76 -13.56
N ASP A 103 -7.55 1.59 -13.16
CA ASP A 103 -7.89 1.33 -11.76
C ASP A 103 -6.69 0.71 -11.04
N GLY A 104 -6.60 0.91 -9.73
CA GLY A 104 -5.57 0.35 -8.86
C GLY A 104 -6.18 -0.19 -7.59
N TRP A 105 -5.88 -1.45 -7.27
CA TRP A 105 -6.51 -2.20 -6.19
C TRP A 105 -5.49 -2.76 -5.22
N LEU A 106 -5.87 -2.79 -3.94
CA LEU A 106 -5.26 -3.62 -2.90
C LEU A 106 -6.27 -4.71 -2.54
N TYR A 107 -5.86 -5.96 -2.60
CA TYR A 107 -6.71 -7.11 -2.38
C TYR A 107 -6.08 -8.05 -1.36
N ASP A 108 -6.86 -8.51 -0.38
CA ASP A 108 -6.47 -9.52 0.59
C ASP A 108 -6.91 -10.91 0.10
N VAL A 109 -5.94 -11.78 -0.12
CA VAL A 109 -6.16 -13.13 -0.65
C VAL A 109 -6.90 -14.03 0.32
N PHE A 110 -6.74 -13.83 1.63
CA PHE A 110 -7.40 -14.67 2.63
C PHE A 110 -8.85 -14.25 2.86
N THR A 111 -9.06 -12.96 3.12
CA THR A 111 -10.40 -12.44 3.43
C THR A 111 -11.23 -12.17 2.17
N ARG A 112 -10.58 -12.16 1.00
CA ARG A 112 -11.16 -11.83 -0.31
C ARG A 112 -11.71 -10.41 -0.38
N GLN A 113 -11.20 -9.54 0.48
CA GLN A 113 -11.61 -8.14 0.55
C GLN A 113 -10.73 -7.28 -0.35
N ALA A 114 -11.29 -6.23 -0.92
CA ALA A 114 -10.59 -5.30 -1.79
C ALA A 114 -10.80 -3.85 -1.38
N LEU A 115 -9.76 -3.05 -1.56
CA LEU A 115 -9.73 -1.60 -1.41
C LEU A 115 -9.35 -0.99 -2.77
N CYS A 116 -10.20 -0.09 -3.26
CA CYS A 116 -9.90 0.70 -4.46
C CYS A 116 -9.01 1.89 -4.06
N ILE A 117 -7.80 1.93 -4.61
CA ILE A 117 -6.81 2.99 -4.38
C ILE A 117 -6.90 4.07 -5.46
N VAL A 118 -7.00 3.65 -6.72
CA VAL A 118 -7.19 4.52 -7.88
C VAL A 118 -8.36 4.01 -8.70
N ARG A 119 -9.18 4.90 -9.23
CA ARG A 119 -10.30 4.57 -10.12
C ARG A 119 -10.28 5.50 -11.32
N HIS A 120 -10.24 4.95 -12.52
CA HIS A 120 -10.16 5.71 -13.78
C HIS A 120 -9.09 6.82 -13.69
N GLU A 121 -7.88 6.44 -13.28
CA GLU A 121 -6.71 7.32 -13.12
C GLU A 121 -6.86 8.40 -12.02
N ARG A 122 -7.93 8.33 -11.20
CA ARG A 122 -8.18 9.27 -10.11
C ARG A 122 -8.05 8.62 -8.74
N GLU A 123 -7.39 9.33 -7.84
CA GLU A 123 -7.24 8.96 -6.45
C GLU A 123 -8.60 8.72 -5.78
N CYS A 124 -8.78 7.55 -5.18
CA CYS A 124 -9.93 7.28 -4.34
C CYS A 124 -9.72 7.83 -2.92
N PRO A 125 -10.77 8.33 -2.26
CA PRO A 125 -10.71 8.57 -0.83
C PRO A 125 -10.51 7.22 -0.12
N ILE A 126 -9.52 7.19 0.77
CA ILE A 126 -9.22 6.04 1.62
C ILE A 126 -9.03 6.50 3.05
N VAL A 127 -9.42 5.65 4.01
CA VAL A 127 -8.99 5.78 5.39
C VAL A 127 -7.55 5.25 5.47
N PRO A 128 -6.59 5.99 6.05
CA PRO A 128 -5.21 5.53 6.16
C PRO A 128 -5.12 4.15 6.81
N ILE A 129 -4.33 3.26 6.21
CA ILE A 129 -4.13 1.91 6.71
C ILE A 129 -3.39 2.03 8.04
N ARG A 130 -3.83 1.27 9.05
CA ARG A 130 -3.11 1.19 10.33
C ARG A 130 -2.38 -0.13 10.42
N TYR A 131 -1.26 -0.12 11.13
CA TYR A 131 -0.49 -1.31 11.44
C TYR A 131 -0.23 -1.35 12.94
N GLU A 132 -1.02 -2.17 13.64
CA GLU A 132 -1.06 -2.26 15.11
C GLU A 132 -0.98 -3.73 15.49
N GLU A 133 -0.27 -4.06 16.57
CA GLU A 133 -0.15 -5.44 17.07
C GLU A 133 0.29 -6.46 16.00
N LYS A 134 1.11 -6.02 15.04
CA LYS A 134 1.59 -6.80 13.88
C LYS A 134 0.49 -7.26 12.92
N ARG A 135 -0.59 -6.48 12.82
CA ARG A 135 -1.75 -6.70 11.95
C ARG A 135 -2.11 -5.43 11.19
N PHE A 136 -2.57 -5.59 9.96
CA PHE A 136 -3.11 -4.47 9.19
C PHE A 136 -4.58 -4.27 9.51
N ILE A 137 -4.98 -3.01 9.71
CA ILE A 137 -6.37 -2.60 9.84
C ILE A 137 -6.69 -1.74 8.62
N ILE A 138 -7.51 -2.29 7.74
CA ILE A 138 -7.85 -1.72 6.44
C ILE A 138 -9.37 -1.55 6.35
N GLY A 139 -9.82 -0.37 5.93
CA GLY A 139 -11.22 -0.12 5.60
C GLY A 139 -11.51 -0.60 4.18
N TRP A 140 -12.11 -1.78 4.04
CA TRP A 140 -12.36 -2.41 2.74
C TRP A 140 -13.60 -1.85 2.03
N ASP A 141 -13.54 -1.79 0.69
CA ASP A 141 -14.65 -1.33 -0.14
C ASP A 141 -15.55 -2.49 -0.58
N GLY A 142 -15.03 -3.72 -0.68
CA GLY A 142 -15.84 -4.84 -1.13
C GLY A 142 -15.19 -6.19 -1.00
N GLU A 143 -15.89 -7.21 -1.45
CA GLU A 143 -15.45 -8.61 -1.46
C GLU A 143 -15.67 -9.26 -2.82
N ILE A 144 -14.86 -10.25 -3.18
CA ILE A 144 -15.01 -10.94 -4.47
C ILE A 144 -16.29 -11.77 -4.52
N ASP A 145 -17.13 -11.50 -5.51
CA ASP A 145 -18.19 -12.37 -6.00
C ASP A 145 -17.62 -13.43 -6.96
N GLN A 146 -17.63 -14.68 -6.49
CA GLN A 146 -17.20 -15.85 -7.25
C GLN A 146 -18.31 -16.47 -8.11
N THR A 147 -19.54 -15.97 -8.03
CA THR A 147 -20.64 -16.47 -8.88
C THR A 147 -20.58 -15.93 -10.30
N THR A 148 -19.78 -14.89 -10.53
CA THR A 148 -19.57 -14.26 -11.83
C THR A 148 -18.39 -14.94 -12.58
N PRO A 149 -18.49 -15.18 -13.91
CA PRO A 149 -17.45 -15.86 -14.71
C PRO A 149 -16.06 -15.21 -14.68
N ILE A 150 -16.00 -13.91 -14.40
CA ILE A 150 -14.77 -13.18 -14.08
C ILE A 150 -14.94 -12.64 -12.67
N PRO A 151 -13.97 -12.82 -11.75
CA PRO A 151 -14.09 -12.33 -10.39
C PRO A 151 -14.50 -10.86 -10.37
N SER A 152 -15.60 -10.57 -9.69
CA SER A 152 -16.15 -9.21 -9.58
C SER A 152 -16.22 -8.78 -8.13
N LEU A 153 -16.33 -7.48 -7.85
CA LEU A 153 -16.44 -6.96 -6.48
C LEU A 153 -17.89 -6.63 -6.11
N MET A 154 -18.34 -7.19 -4.99
CA MET A 154 -19.55 -6.79 -4.27
C MET A 154 -19.20 -5.70 -3.25
N PRO A 155 -19.90 -4.55 -3.23
CA PRO A 155 -19.63 -3.49 -2.27
C PRO A 155 -19.98 -3.95 -0.84
N ALA A 156 -19.08 -3.69 0.12
CA ALA A 156 -19.26 -4.07 1.52
C ALA A 156 -20.18 -3.11 2.30
N THR A 157 -20.35 -1.88 1.80
CA THR A 157 -21.17 -0.82 2.44
C THR A 157 -21.83 0.07 1.39
N GLU A 158 -22.83 0.87 1.77
CA GLU A 158 -23.42 1.90 0.89
C GLU A 158 -22.39 2.96 0.46
N ALA A 159 -21.46 3.33 1.36
CA ALA A 159 -20.37 4.25 1.02
C ALA A 159 -19.45 3.66 -0.04
N ALA A 160 -19.13 2.37 0.10
CA ALA A 160 -18.38 1.66 -0.91
C ALA A 160 -19.18 1.52 -2.21
N GLN A 161 -20.49 1.27 -2.16
CA GLN A 161 -21.35 1.27 -3.34
C GLN A 161 -21.38 2.64 -4.03
N ALA A 162 -21.31 3.76 -3.30
CA ALA A 162 -21.22 5.08 -3.91
C ALA A 162 -19.85 5.33 -4.58
N LYS A 163 -18.77 4.85 -3.94
CA LYS A 163 -17.39 4.96 -4.44
C LYS A 163 -17.14 4.08 -5.67
N LEU A 164 -17.61 2.84 -5.59
CA LEU A 164 -17.53 1.84 -6.63
C LEU A 164 -18.66 2.10 -7.65
N GLY A 165 -19.92 1.92 -7.31
CA GLY A 165 -21.03 2.02 -8.26
C GLY A 165 -21.46 0.65 -8.73
N SER A 166 -21.80 0.51 -10.02
CA SER A 166 -22.12 -0.81 -10.61
C SER A 166 -20.89 -1.72 -10.58
N ALA A 167 -21.12 -3.03 -10.41
CA ALA A 167 -20.11 -4.08 -10.21
C ALA A 167 -18.77 -3.89 -10.93
N TYR A 168 -17.68 -4.26 -10.26
CA TYR A 168 -16.30 -4.13 -10.73
C TYR A 168 -15.73 -5.46 -11.12
N ILE A 169 -14.92 -5.52 -12.17
CA ILE A 169 -14.39 -6.77 -12.69
C ILE A 169 -12.86 -6.74 -12.57
N PHE A 170 -12.30 -7.81 -12.01
CA PHE A 170 -10.85 -8.00 -11.92
C PHE A 170 -10.32 -8.55 -13.25
N PRO A 171 -9.11 -8.18 -13.68
CA PRO A 171 -8.50 -8.77 -14.88
C PRO A 171 -8.31 -10.29 -14.75
N GLU A 172 -8.43 -11.05 -15.85
CA GLU A 172 -8.30 -12.51 -15.83
C GLU A 172 -6.95 -13.00 -15.26
N TYR A 173 -5.85 -12.30 -15.55
CA TYR A 173 -4.53 -12.65 -15.01
C TYR A 173 -4.46 -12.56 -13.49
N VAL A 174 -5.29 -11.70 -12.88
CA VAL A 174 -5.42 -11.63 -11.42
C VAL A 174 -6.00 -12.94 -10.91
N GLY A 175 -7.05 -13.46 -11.55
CA GLY A 175 -7.64 -14.76 -11.21
C GLY A 175 -6.59 -15.88 -11.15
N PHE A 176 -5.71 -15.97 -12.15
CA PHE A 176 -4.64 -16.97 -12.14
C PHE A 176 -3.63 -16.79 -11.00
N MET A 177 -3.30 -15.55 -10.64
CA MET A 177 -2.39 -15.29 -9.53
C MET A 177 -3.03 -15.55 -8.17
N LEU A 178 -4.35 -15.35 -8.04
CA LEU A 178 -5.06 -15.68 -6.80
C LEU A 178 -4.93 -17.15 -6.43
N ASP A 179 -4.95 -18.05 -7.42
CA ASP A 179 -4.77 -19.48 -7.19
C ASP A 179 -3.36 -19.83 -6.71
N ASP A 180 -2.32 -19.26 -7.32
CA ASP A 180 -0.93 -19.52 -6.92
C ASP A 180 -0.59 -18.87 -5.56
N LEU A 181 -0.97 -17.61 -5.39
CA LEU A 181 -0.79 -16.87 -4.14
C LEU A 181 -1.59 -17.50 -3.01
N GLY A 182 -2.81 -17.95 -3.27
CA GLY A 182 -3.63 -18.66 -2.28
C GLY A 182 -2.90 -19.88 -1.72
N ARG A 183 -2.28 -20.70 -2.58
CA ARG A 183 -1.49 -21.86 -2.13
C ARG A 183 -0.23 -21.50 -1.35
N GLN A 184 0.42 -20.39 -1.70
CA GLN A 184 1.58 -19.88 -0.96
C GLN A 184 1.15 -19.38 0.43
N ALA A 185 0.06 -18.61 0.46
CA ALA A 185 -0.52 -18.03 1.65
C ALA A 185 -1.01 -19.13 2.62
N GLU A 186 -1.73 -20.16 2.14
CA GLU A 186 -2.17 -21.31 2.94
C GLU A 186 -0.99 -22.04 3.63
N ARG A 187 0.11 -22.25 2.90
CA ARG A 187 1.30 -22.90 3.46
C ARG A 187 1.91 -22.08 4.59
N GLN A 188 1.97 -20.77 4.44
CA GLN A 188 2.48 -19.89 5.48
C GLN A 188 1.56 -19.85 6.70
N ALA A 189 0.25 -19.72 6.49
CA ALA A 189 -0.71 -19.72 7.58
C ALA A 189 -0.60 -20.98 8.43
N ARG A 190 -0.47 -22.14 7.77
CA ARG A 190 -0.24 -23.41 8.46
C ARG A 190 1.05 -23.41 9.29
N ALA A 191 2.17 -22.97 8.70
CA ALA A 191 3.45 -22.89 9.41
C ALA A 191 3.39 -21.97 10.63
N PHE A 192 2.69 -20.83 10.52
CA PHE A 192 2.47 -19.90 11.62
C PHE A 192 1.68 -20.55 12.77
N HIS A 193 0.56 -21.21 12.46
CA HIS A 193 -0.25 -21.88 13.49
C HIS A 193 0.49 -23.04 14.16
N GLU A 194 1.30 -23.80 13.41
CA GLU A 194 2.16 -24.86 13.96
C GLU A 194 3.21 -24.30 14.92
N GLN A 195 3.84 -23.17 14.59
CA GLN A 195 4.79 -22.48 15.48
C GLN A 195 4.11 -21.93 16.74
N ALA A 196 2.99 -21.24 16.60
CA ALA A 196 2.24 -20.70 17.73
C ALA A 196 1.75 -21.79 18.70
N ALA A 197 1.32 -22.95 18.16
CA ALA A 197 0.94 -24.11 18.97
C ALA A 197 2.14 -24.70 19.73
N ALA A 198 3.31 -24.80 19.08
CA ALA A 198 4.53 -25.28 19.70
C ALA A 198 4.99 -24.35 20.85
N GLU A 199 4.98 -23.03 20.63
CA GLU A 199 5.32 -22.04 21.65
C GLU A 199 4.36 -22.07 22.85
N SER A 200 3.05 -22.18 22.59
CA SER A 200 2.04 -22.29 23.65
C SER A 200 2.21 -23.57 24.49
N SER A 201 2.55 -24.70 23.84
CA SER A 201 2.80 -25.97 24.55
C SER A 201 4.08 -25.93 25.40
N ALA A 202 5.11 -25.20 24.98
CA ALA A 202 6.36 -25.04 25.73
C ALA A 202 6.17 -24.18 26.98
N VAL A 203 5.30 -23.16 26.93
CA VAL A 203 4.99 -22.29 28.08
C VAL A 203 4.14 -23.00 29.14
N GLN A 204 3.32 -23.98 28.77
CA GLN A 204 2.53 -24.79 29.71
C GLN A 204 3.33 -25.93 30.37
N ALA A 205 4.53 -26.24 29.85
CA ALA A 205 5.39 -27.31 30.37
C ALA A 205 6.44 -26.83 31.39
N VAL A 206 6.44 -25.53 31.74
CA VAL A 206 7.30 -24.88 32.73
C VAL A 206 6.48 -24.49 33.95
#